data_AF-A0AA38PQR7-F1
#
_entry.id   AF-A0AA38PQR7-F1
#
_cell.length_a   1.000
_cell.length_b   1.000
_cell.length_c   1.000
_cell.angle_alpha   90.00
_cell.angle_beta   90.00
_cell.angle_gamma   90.00
#
_symmetry.space_group_name_H-M   'P 1'
#
loop_
_entity.id
_entity.type
_entity.pdbx_description
1 polymer ?
#
loop_
_entity_poly.entity_id
_entity_poly.type
_entity_poly.pdbx_seq_one_letter_code
_entity_poly.pdbx_strand_id
1 'polypeptide(L)'
;MRDVVEILPFGGNVFVVKRIPGIRTLFRALENSVSDARTDGRFLQVSGISIEVYFHRDEGSRISRMAIGERTLVPSSSVSESSVSEDLIIVAMVNSIADGFNGYTCITELALRF
;
A
#
# COMPACT_ATOMS: atom_id res chain seq x y z
N MET A 1 -26.50 6.28 11.38
CA MET A 1 -25.71 7.51 11.07
C MET A 1 -24.71 7.83 12.18
N ARG A 2 -25.09 7.79 13.46
CA ARG A 2 -24.14 7.99 14.59
C ARG A 2 -22.93 7.05 14.52
N ASP A 3 -23.18 5.76 14.36
CA ASP A 3 -22.12 4.73 14.37
C ASP A 3 -21.06 4.94 13.27
N VAL A 4 -21.49 5.38 12.08
CA VAL A 4 -20.58 5.63 10.95
C VAL A 4 -19.70 6.86 11.20
N VAL A 5 -20.29 7.92 11.79
CA VAL A 5 -19.55 9.14 12.14
C VAL A 5 -18.59 8.88 13.30
N GLU A 6 -18.93 7.98 14.23
CA GLU A 6 -18.01 7.57 15.31
C GLU A 6 -16.81 6.77 14.78
N ILE A 7 -17.00 5.92 13.77
CA ILE A 7 -15.92 5.13 13.16
C ILE A 7 -15.05 5.98 12.21
N LEU A 8 -15.65 6.91 11.48
CA LEU A 8 -14.97 7.80 10.52
C LEU A 8 -15.18 9.27 10.92
N PRO A 9 -14.58 9.73 12.05
CA PRO A 9 -14.88 11.04 12.62
C PRO A 9 -14.33 12.21 11.81
N PHE A 10 -13.38 11.95 10.91
CA PHE A 10 -12.78 12.96 10.06
C PHE A 10 -13.55 13.06 8.74
N GLY A 11 -14.15 14.23 8.49
CA GLY A 11 -14.71 14.58 7.18
C GLY A 11 -13.69 14.55 6.04
N GLY A 12 -12.40 14.45 6.38
CA GLY A 12 -11.29 14.29 5.45
C GLY A 12 -11.03 12.87 4.97
N ASN A 13 -11.80 11.83 5.36
CA ASN A 13 -11.61 10.45 4.86
C ASN A 13 -12.17 10.26 3.43
N VAL A 14 -11.80 11.14 2.50
CA VAL A 14 -12.26 11.07 1.11
C VAL A 14 -11.61 9.88 0.45
N PHE A 15 -12.42 8.98 -0.10
CA PHE A 15 -11.93 7.88 -0.91
C PHE A 15 -11.52 8.42 -2.29
N VAL A 16 -10.27 8.15 -2.67
CA VAL A 16 -9.69 8.55 -3.95
C VAL A 16 -9.21 7.31 -4.69
N VAL A 17 -9.19 7.41 -6.02
CA VAL A 17 -8.65 6.37 -6.89
C VAL A 17 -7.41 6.92 -7.57
N LYS A 18 -6.25 6.33 -7.33
CA LYS A 18 -4.97 6.72 -7.95
C LYS A 18 -4.44 5.62 -8.84
N ARG A 19 -3.81 6.04 -9.95
CA ARG A 19 -2.91 5.20 -10.74
C ARG A 19 -1.53 5.31 -10.11
N ILE A 20 -1.02 4.22 -9.55
CA ILE A 20 0.32 4.16 -8.96
C ILE A 20 1.25 3.33 -9.86
N PRO A 21 2.53 3.71 -10.02
CA PRO A 21 3.44 2.94 -10.85
C PRO A 21 3.82 1.62 -10.23
N GLY A 22 3.61 0.55 -10.98
CA GLY A 22 4.23 -0.75 -10.77
C GLY A 22 3.80 -1.48 -9.50
N ILE A 23 4.01 -2.79 -9.54
CA ILE A 23 3.77 -3.65 -8.40
C ILE A 23 4.73 -3.39 -7.22
N ARG A 24 5.91 -2.83 -7.52
CA ARG A 24 6.93 -2.53 -6.52
C ARG A 24 6.50 -1.43 -5.55
N THR A 25 5.76 -0.43 -6.02
CA THR A 25 5.21 0.62 -5.15
C THR A 25 4.21 0.03 -4.17
N LEU A 26 3.36 -0.89 -4.63
CA LEU A 26 2.42 -1.59 -3.77
C LEU A 26 3.13 -2.46 -2.73
N PHE A 27 4.19 -3.18 -3.11
CA PHE A 27 5.02 -3.90 -2.13
C PHE A 27 5.63 -2.97 -1.09
N ARG A 28 6.20 -1.83 -1.49
CA ARG A 28 6.76 -0.84 -0.55
C ARG A 28 5.70 -0.29 0.41
N ALA A 29 4.51 0.00 -0.08
CA ALA A 29 3.40 0.44 0.76
C ALA A 29 3.00 -0.65 1.77
N LEU A 30 2.88 -1.90 1.32
CA LEU A 30 2.56 -3.03 2.20
C LEU A 30 3.66 -3.31 3.23
N GLU A 31 4.93 -3.20 2.85
CA GLU A 31 6.06 -3.27 3.78
C GLU A 31 6.01 -2.17 4.83
N ASN A 32 5.73 -0.91 4.45
CA ASN A 32 5.53 0.18 5.41
C ASN A 32 4.34 -0.09 6.35
N SER A 33 3.32 -0.79 5.85
CA SER A 33 2.14 -1.15 6.64
C SER A 33 2.44 -2.13 7.77
N VAL A 34 3.47 -2.96 7.61
CA VAL A 34 3.87 -4.02 8.56
C VAL A 34 5.28 -3.81 9.13
N SER A 35 5.91 -2.68 8.85
CA SER A 35 7.31 -2.41 9.23
C SER A 35 7.48 -2.25 10.73
N ASP A 36 6.46 -1.84 11.46
CA ASP A 36 6.56 -1.59 12.89
C ASP A 36 5.37 -2.23 13.61
N ALA A 37 5.61 -2.79 14.80
CA ALA A 37 4.57 -3.38 15.64
C ALA A 37 3.78 -2.32 16.43
N ARG A 38 4.10 -1.03 16.26
CA ARG A 38 3.38 0.08 16.87
C ARG A 38 1.94 0.18 16.36
N THR A 39 1.00 0.44 17.27
CA THR A 39 -0.41 0.70 16.98
C THR A 39 -0.65 2.16 16.60
N ASP A 40 0.02 2.65 15.56
CA ASP A 40 -0.14 4.04 15.07
C ASP A 40 -1.04 4.17 13.84
N GLY A 41 -1.80 3.10 13.54
CA GLY A 41 -2.79 3.11 12.46
C GLY A 41 -2.21 2.96 11.05
N ARG A 42 -0.92 2.61 10.93
CA ARG A 42 -0.28 2.31 9.64
C ARG A 42 -0.75 1.01 8.99
N PHE A 43 -1.27 0.06 9.77
CA PHE A 43 -1.72 -1.22 9.24
C PHE A 43 -2.91 -1.05 8.28
N LEU A 44 -2.76 -1.53 7.04
CA LEU A 44 -3.74 -1.39 5.97
C LEU A 44 -4.76 -2.51 6.09
N GLN A 45 -6.01 -2.11 6.19
CA GLN A 45 -7.11 -2.97 5.80
C GLN A 45 -7.18 -2.98 4.27
N VAL A 46 -7.27 -4.17 3.68
CA VAL A 46 -7.17 -4.35 2.23
C VAL A 46 -8.38 -5.11 1.69
N SER A 47 -8.68 -4.88 0.42
CA SER A 47 -9.70 -5.60 -0.34
C SER A 47 -9.21 -5.87 -1.75
N GLY A 48 -9.53 -7.03 -2.31
CA GLY A 48 -9.06 -7.45 -3.63
C GLY A 48 -7.60 -7.90 -3.68
N ILE A 49 -6.89 -7.86 -2.55
CA ILE A 49 -5.53 -8.40 -2.39
C ILE A 49 -5.43 -9.26 -1.14
N SER A 50 -4.54 -10.24 -1.15
CA SER A 50 -4.14 -11.02 0.03
C SER A 50 -2.62 -10.94 0.21
N ILE A 51 -2.17 -10.94 1.46
CA ILE A 51 -0.75 -10.83 1.81
C ILE A 51 -0.38 -11.90 2.82
N GLU A 52 0.85 -12.39 2.72
CA GLU A 52 1.48 -13.24 3.72
C GLU A 52 2.65 -12.47 4.34
N VAL A 53 2.70 -12.47 5.68
CA VAL A 53 3.61 -11.63 6.45
C VAL A 53 4.38 -12.47 7.46
N TYR A 54 5.70 -12.31 7.48
CA TYR A 54 6.59 -12.92 8.46
C TYR A 54 7.23 -11.84 9.35
N PHE A 55 6.62 -11.60 10.52
CA PHE A 55 7.10 -10.60 11.48
C PHE A 55 8.46 -10.91 12.13
N HIS A 56 8.96 -12.14 11.98
CA HIS A 56 10.32 -12.50 12.42
C HIS A 56 11.43 -11.98 11.50
N ARG A 57 11.07 -11.48 10.31
CA ARG A 57 12.03 -10.92 9.34
C ARG A 57 12.26 -9.44 9.60
N ASP A 58 13.41 -8.96 9.15
CA ASP A 58 13.77 -7.55 9.18
C ASP A 58 12.73 -6.68 8.46
N GLU A 59 12.59 -5.44 8.92
CA GLU A 59 11.71 -4.45 8.31
C GLU A 59 12.05 -4.26 6.83
N GLY A 60 11.03 -4.20 5.97
CA GLY A 60 11.20 -4.13 4.53
C GLY A 60 11.38 -5.48 3.84
N SER A 61 11.41 -6.58 4.59
CA SER A 61 11.44 -7.97 4.07
C SER A 61 10.36 -8.86 4.68
N ARG A 62 9.30 -8.27 5.25
CA ARG A 62 8.27 -9.01 6.00
C ARG A 62 7.18 -9.58 5.11
N ILE A 63 6.85 -8.95 4.01
CA ILE A 63 5.90 -9.46 3.02
C ILE A 63 6.56 -10.58 2.22
N SER A 64 6.15 -11.83 2.40
CA SER A 64 6.66 -12.94 1.59
C SER A 64 5.94 -13.10 0.26
N ARG A 65 4.66 -12.75 0.23
CA ARG A 65 3.78 -12.99 -0.89
C ARG A 65 2.63 -11.99 -0.89
N MET A 66 2.23 -11.57 -2.08
CA MET A 66 0.99 -10.82 -2.33
C MET A 66 0.25 -11.48 -3.48
N ALA A 67 -1.07 -11.63 -3.38
CA ALA A 67 -1.92 -12.02 -4.51
C ALA A 67 -2.94 -10.92 -4.83
N ILE A 68 -3.19 -10.71 -6.12
CA ILE A 68 -4.17 -9.78 -6.68
C ILE A 68 -5.01 -10.56 -7.70
N GLY A 69 -6.24 -10.90 -7.34
CA GLY A 69 -7.01 -11.91 -8.07
C GLY A 69 -6.23 -13.24 -8.16
N GLU A 70 -6.14 -13.80 -9.36
CA GLU A 70 -5.40 -15.06 -9.60
C GLU A 70 -3.87 -14.87 -9.71
N ARG A 71 -3.39 -13.63 -9.73
CA ARG A 71 -1.94 -13.34 -9.90
C ARG A 71 -1.27 -13.33 -8.53
N THR A 72 -0.39 -14.29 -8.31
CA THR A 72 0.48 -14.28 -7.13
C THR A 72 1.87 -13.73 -7.44
N LEU A 73 2.37 -12.89 -6.55
CA LEU A 73 3.59 -12.13 -6.68
C LEU A 73 4.45 -12.36 -5.43
N VAL A 74 5.76 -12.50 -5.66
CA VAL A 74 6.76 -12.70 -4.61
C VAL A 74 7.77 -11.56 -4.74
N PRO A 75 8.29 -11.00 -3.63
CA PRO A 75 9.36 -10.02 -3.71
C PRO A 75 10.57 -10.67 -4.39
N SER A 76 10.91 -10.20 -5.59
CA SER A 76 12.13 -10.57 -6.28
C SER A 76 13.21 -9.53 -5.98
N SER A 77 14.38 -10.00 -5.53
CA SER A 77 15.61 -9.20 -5.40
C SER A 77 16.27 -8.86 -6.74
N SER A 78 15.73 -9.37 -7.86
CA SER A 78 16.33 -9.28 -9.21
C SER A 78 15.56 -8.42 -10.20
N VAL A 79 14.54 -7.67 -9.79
CA VAL A 79 13.91 -6.68 -10.67
C VAL A 79 14.84 -5.47 -10.78
N SER A 80 15.71 -5.52 -11.77
CA SER A 80 16.56 -4.41 -12.21
C SER A 80 15.75 -3.11 -12.28
N GLU A 81 16.29 -2.03 -11.70
CA GLU A 81 15.67 -0.70 -11.66
C GLU A 81 15.37 -0.12 -13.05
N SER A 82 15.87 -0.77 -14.11
CA SER A 82 15.78 -0.34 -15.50
C SER A 82 14.57 -0.90 -16.27
N SER A 83 13.76 -1.77 -15.69
CA SER A 83 12.48 -2.16 -16.27
C SER A 83 11.38 -1.32 -15.62
N VAL A 84 11.25 -0.06 -16.07
CA VAL A 84 10.02 0.71 -15.89
C VAL A 84 8.94 -0.05 -16.67
N SER A 85 8.37 -1.07 -16.04
CA SER A 85 7.11 -1.61 -16.53
C SER A 85 6.10 -0.47 -16.39
N GLU A 86 5.49 -0.08 -17.51
CA GLU A 86 4.37 0.86 -17.54
C GLU A 86 3.11 0.31 -16.85
N ASP A 87 3.20 -0.82 -16.15
CA ASP A 87 2.11 -1.40 -15.38
C ASP A 87 1.66 -0.44 -14.27
N LEU A 88 0.72 0.43 -14.61
CA LEU A 88 -0.02 1.22 -13.63
C LEU A 88 -1.02 0.31 -12.91
N ILE A 89 -1.04 0.40 -11.59
CA ILE A 89 -2.06 -0.25 -10.78
C ILE A 89 -3.05 0.82 -10.33
N ILE A 90 -4.34 0.53 -10.48
CA ILE A 90 -5.42 1.39 -9.99
C ILE A 90 -5.74 0.95 -8.57
N VAL A 91 -5.54 1.85 -7.61
CA VAL A 91 -5.79 1.59 -6.19
C VAL A 91 -6.75 2.63 -5.65
N ALA A 92 -7.79 2.17 -4.97
CA ALA A 92 -8.70 3.01 -4.21
C ALA A 92 -8.27 3.04 -2.75
N MET A 93 -8.17 4.22 -2.16
CA MET A 93 -7.64 4.44 -0.81
C MET A 93 -8.20 5.74 -0.22
N VAL A 94 -8.02 5.97 1.07
CA VAL A 94 -8.28 7.29 1.67
C VAL A 94 -7.19 8.29 1.24
N ASN A 95 -7.58 9.54 0.99
CA ASN A 95 -6.70 10.64 0.58
C ASN A 95 -5.44 10.80 1.46
N SER A 96 -5.51 10.58 2.77
CA SER A 96 -4.35 10.68 3.66
C SER A 96 -3.21 9.73 3.26
N ILE A 97 -3.54 8.50 2.90
CA ILE A 97 -2.59 7.53 2.33
C ILE A 97 -2.09 8.05 0.97
N ALA A 98 -3.00 8.57 0.16
CA ALA A 98 -2.70 9.09 -1.17
C ALA A 98 -1.76 10.30 -1.13
N ASP A 99 -1.78 11.07 -0.05
CA ASP A 99 -0.95 12.25 0.22
C ASP A 99 0.31 11.89 1.02
N GLY A 100 0.55 10.60 1.25
CA GLY A 100 1.80 10.08 1.80
C GLY A 100 1.92 10.13 3.33
N PHE A 101 0.81 10.35 4.05
CA PHE A 101 0.80 10.33 5.51
C PHE A 101 1.22 8.93 6.00
N ASN A 102 1.62 8.81 7.27
CA ASN A 102 1.89 7.50 7.87
C ASN A 102 3.01 6.69 7.15
N GLY A 103 3.94 7.38 6.46
CA GLY A 103 5.06 6.76 5.76
C GLY A 103 4.75 6.26 4.34
N TYR A 104 3.55 6.56 3.81
CA TYR A 104 3.14 6.16 2.46
C TYR A 104 3.69 7.05 1.33
N THR A 105 4.85 7.70 1.52
CA THR A 105 5.42 8.64 0.54
C THR A 105 5.74 7.98 -0.81
N CYS A 106 5.98 6.67 -0.83
CA CYS A 106 6.15 5.90 -2.06
C CYS A 106 4.95 6.02 -3.03
N ILE A 107 3.74 6.33 -2.53
CA ILE A 107 2.55 6.57 -3.35
C ILE A 107 2.61 7.96 -3.98
N THR A 108 3.10 8.97 -3.26
CA THR A 108 3.22 10.35 -3.76
C THR A 108 4.41 10.59 -4.68
N GLU A 109 5.53 9.93 -4.40
CA GLU A 109 6.79 10.09 -5.15
C GLU A 109 6.68 9.58 -6.59
N LEU A 110 5.70 8.72 -6.85
CA LEU A 110 5.55 8.00 -8.12
C LEU A 110 4.18 8.25 -8.79
N ALA A 111 3.19 8.84 -8.11
CA ALA A 111 1.92 9.17 -8.74
C ALA A 111 2.11 10.24 -9.83
N LEU A 112 1.75 9.92 -11.07
CA LEU A 112 1.68 10.88 -12.17
C LEU A 112 0.81 12.07 -11.71
N ARG A 113 1.41 13.25 -11.67
CA ARG A 113 0.68 14.50 -11.44
C ARG A 113 -0.18 14.76 -12.67
N PHE A 114 -1.48 14.89 -12.48
CA PHE A 114 -2.38 15.49 -13.46
C PHE A 114 -2.48 17.00 -13.18
#